data_AF-A0A940A3B6-F1
#
_entry.id   AF-A0A940A3B6-F1
#
_cell.length_a   1.000
_cell.length_b   1.000
_cell.length_c   1.000
_cell.angle_alpha   90.00
_cell.angle_beta   90.00
_cell.angle_gamma   90.00
#
_symmetry.space_group_name_H-M   'P 1'
#
loop_
_entity.id
_entity.type
_entity.pdbx_description
1 polymer ?
#
loop_
_entity_poly.entity_id
_entity_poly.type
_entity_poly.pdbx_seq_one_letter_code
_entity_poly.pdbx_strand_id
1 'polypeptide(L)'
;MKQLLSISDSFENTSYDVRSKTRTFKKYGVEPFICVPQYTSADGSSLKNDISESLIFCFESGVVDAIAIGLVRDPEDISLIASVLSQVEHNIVIAEPGLIDDSGNIMVSAETYEEFRTNLLPQVQFISINLLEAEVLSGMECKSMNDCLMAVKSIFDQYNCLVYLRGGHVTEEEDLLFAGSMVKWFKPQKLPFSYSPDRSFLAAVACELVTGKAIIEAVASARRFYAGEMEDMANPAEAPALKVITEPVVEEVPEAPAEEVPAPAIGSMPDLKKEPTLISPAKSLRDIAHSISYDDKGVAASKSTVSDLSANKPAEEKPKSASSELDAMRAKLKKIAEM
;
A
#
# COMPACT_ATOMS: atom_id res chain seq x y z
N MET A 1 -17.50 15.07 -7.11
CA MET A 1 -16.96 14.45 -5.89
C MET A 1 -16.13 13.26 -6.35
N LYS A 2 -14.89 13.16 -5.88
CA LYS A 2 -13.98 12.06 -6.23
C LYS A 2 -14.42 10.78 -5.54
N GLN A 3 -14.27 9.64 -6.21
CA GLN A 3 -14.62 8.32 -5.68
C GLN A 3 -13.39 7.43 -5.66
N LEU A 4 -13.24 6.64 -4.60
CA LEU A 4 -12.05 5.79 -4.42
C LEU A 4 -12.47 4.39 -3.97
N LEU A 5 -12.01 3.37 -4.70
CA LEU A 5 -12.21 1.97 -4.35
C LEU A 5 -11.13 1.50 -3.38
N SER A 6 -11.51 1.11 -2.16
CA SER A 6 -10.64 0.40 -1.24
C SER A 6 -10.96 -1.08 -1.23
N ILE A 7 -9.97 -1.93 -1.51
CA ILE A 7 -10.08 -3.40 -1.46
C ILE A 7 -9.14 -3.89 -0.36
N SER A 8 -9.67 -4.50 0.70
CA SER A 8 -8.84 -4.99 1.81
C SER A 8 -9.66 -5.91 2.71
N ASP A 9 -9.04 -6.97 3.19
CA ASP A 9 -9.55 -7.70 4.36
C ASP A 9 -9.65 -6.74 5.54
N SER A 10 -10.61 -7.00 6.41
CA SER A 10 -10.93 -6.16 7.57
C SER A 10 -10.88 -6.98 8.85
N PHE A 11 -10.05 -6.54 9.78
CA PHE A 11 -9.93 -7.13 11.12
C PHE A 11 -10.45 -6.12 12.14
N GLU A 12 -11.56 -6.47 12.79
CA GLU A 12 -12.27 -5.55 13.68
C GLU A 12 -11.38 -5.03 14.81
N ASN A 13 -11.45 -3.72 15.06
CA ASN A 13 -10.71 -3.04 16.14
C ASN A 13 -9.17 -3.11 15.99
N THR A 14 -8.68 -3.38 14.77
CA THR A 14 -7.25 -3.31 14.43
C THR A 14 -6.97 -2.18 13.44
N SER A 15 -5.71 -2.03 13.03
CA SER A 15 -5.34 -1.08 11.99
C SER A 15 -5.78 -1.46 10.58
N TYR A 16 -6.13 -2.73 10.39
CA TYR A 16 -6.66 -3.24 9.13
C TYR A 16 -8.17 -3.07 9.02
N ASP A 17 -8.84 -2.60 10.08
CA ASP A 17 -10.27 -2.34 10.07
C ASP A 17 -10.65 -1.34 8.97
N VAL A 18 -11.61 -1.72 8.13
CA VAL A 18 -12.04 -0.90 7.01
C VAL A 18 -12.58 0.48 7.42
N ARG A 19 -13.07 0.61 8.66
CA ARG A 19 -13.56 1.89 9.22
C ARG A 19 -12.45 2.95 9.28
N SER A 20 -11.19 2.53 9.46
CA SER A 20 -10.01 3.40 9.42
C SER A 20 -9.86 4.10 8.06
N LYS A 21 -10.01 3.33 6.98
CA LYS A 21 -9.93 3.81 5.59
C LYS A 21 -11.11 4.74 5.29
N THR A 22 -12.32 4.32 5.63
CA THR A 22 -13.55 5.12 5.44
C THR A 22 -13.48 6.48 6.16
N ARG A 23 -12.96 6.51 7.40
CA ARG A 23 -12.76 7.77 8.14
C ARG A 23 -11.75 8.68 7.44
N THR A 24 -10.69 8.11 6.89
CA THR A 24 -9.69 8.87 6.11
C THR A 24 -10.35 9.47 4.87
N PHE A 25 -11.04 8.69 4.05
CA PHE A 25 -11.73 9.18 2.84
C PHE A 25 -12.71 10.32 3.15
N LYS A 26 -13.54 10.17 4.19
CA LYS A 26 -14.48 11.21 4.64
C LYS A 26 -13.80 12.52 5.04
N LYS A 27 -12.65 12.46 5.74
CA LYS A 27 -11.87 13.65 6.12
C LYS A 27 -11.28 14.40 4.92
N TYR A 28 -11.04 13.69 3.81
CA TYR A 28 -10.59 14.29 2.54
C TYR A 28 -11.76 14.71 1.64
N GLY A 29 -13.02 14.50 2.04
CA GLY A 29 -14.18 14.76 1.19
C GLY A 29 -14.25 13.85 -0.05
N VAL A 30 -13.64 12.66 0.03
CA VAL A 30 -13.65 11.64 -1.02
C VAL A 30 -14.71 10.59 -0.68
N GLU A 31 -15.53 10.23 -1.67
CA GLU A 31 -16.57 9.22 -1.49
C GLU A 31 -15.95 7.81 -1.53
N PRO A 32 -16.13 6.99 -0.48
CA PRO A 32 -15.52 5.68 -0.42
C PRO A 32 -16.39 4.61 -1.10
N PHE A 33 -15.81 3.85 -2.02
CA PHE A 33 -16.32 2.54 -2.41
C PHE A 33 -15.49 1.47 -1.69
N ILE A 34 -16.14 0.59 -0.94
CA ILE A 34 -15.45 -0.35 -0.05
C ILE A 34 -15.75 -1.79 -0.46
N CYS A 35 -14.70 -2.55 -0.75
CA CYS A 35 -14.75 -4.00 -0.95
C CYS A 35 -13.95 -4.71 0.14
N VAL A 36 -14.61 -5.61 0.87
CA VAL A 36 -13.99 -6.38 1.97
C VAL A 36 -14.10 -7.87 1.62
N PRO A 37 -13.05 -8.47 1.03
CA PRO A 37 -13.05 -9.90 0.68
C PRO A 37 -13.28 -10.77 1.91
N GLN A 38 -12.57 -10.50 3.01
CA GLN A 38 -12.80 -11.15 4.29
C GLN A 38 -12.97 -10.16 5.44
N TYR A 39 -14.01 -10.38 6.26
CA TYR A 39 -14.18 -9.69 7.54
C TYR A 39 -13.92 -10.66 8.70
N THR A 40 -13.03 -10.28 9.62
CA THR A 40 -12.76 -11.00 10.86
C THR A 40 -13.17 -10.15 12.06
N SER A 41 -14.11 -10.66 12.86
CA SER A 41 -14.61 -10.05 14.09
C SER A 41 -13.57 -10.13 15.21
N ALA A 42 -13.73 -9.29 16.24
CA ALA A 42 -12.84 -9.26 17.41
C ALA A 42 -12.82 -10.59 18.20
N ASP A 43 -13.85 -11.43 18.06
CA ASP A 43 -13.91 -12.78 18.64
C ASP A 43 -13.20 -13.86 17.80
N GLY A 44 -12.63 -13.48 16.66
CA GLY A 44 -11.93 -14.36 15.72
C GLY A 44 -12.83 -15.04 14.68
N SER A 45 -14.15 -14.86 14.75
CA SER A 45 -15.04 -15.35 13.70
C SER A 45 -14.78 -14.61 12.38
N SER A 46 -14.84 -15.33 11.26
CA SER A 46 -14.54 -14.78 9.94
C SER A 46 -15.66 -15.05 8.94
N LEU A 47 -15.93 -14.06 8.09
CA LEU A 47 -16.90 -14.10 7.00
C LEU A 47 -16.18 -13.77 5.69
N LYS A 48 -16.23 -14.69 4.72
CA LYS A 48 -15.80 -14.47 3.34
C LYS A 48 -16.97 -13.86 2.55
N ASN A 49 -16.70 -12.77 1.84
CA ASN A 49 -17.66 -12.10 0.97
C ASN A 49 -17.23 -12.32 -0.48
N ASP A 50 -18.20 -12.56 -1.36
CA ASP A 50 -17.95 -12.50 -2.79
C ASP A 50 -17.88 -11.03 -3.23
N ILE A 51 -16.70 -10.61 -3.70
CA ILE A 51 -16.45 -9.24 -4.17
C ILE A 51 -16.59 -9.11 -5.69
N SER A 52 -16.81 -10.21 -6.42
CA SER A 52 -16.76 -10.25 -7.89
C SER A 52 -17.69 -9.25 -8.54
N GLU A 53 -18.98 -9.26 -8.16
CA GLU A 53 -19.97 -8.34 -8.74
C GLU A 53 -19.66 -6.88 -8.41
N SER A 54 -19.20 -6.60 -7.18
CA SER A 54 -18.88 -5.24 -6.73
C SER A 54 -17.65 -4.69 -7.45
N LEU A 55 -16.62 -5.52 -7.63
CA LEU A 55 -15.45 -5.17 -8.42
C LEU A 55 -15.85 -4.93 -9.87
N ILE A 56 -16.46 -5.90 -10.54
CA ILE A 56 -16.88 -5.78 -11.95
C ILE A 56 -17.71 -4.51 -12.15
N PHE A 57 -18.65 -4.22 -11.25
CA PHE A 57 -19.41 -2.98 -11.31
C PHE A 57 -18.53 -1.72 -11.22
N CYS A 58 -17.63 -1.62 -10.23
CA CYS A 58 -16.75 -0.45 -10.09
C CYS A 58 -15.92 -0.20 -11.35
N PHE A 59 -15.43 -1.31 -11.91
CA PHE A 59 -14.50 -1.34 -13.02
C PHE A 59 -15.19 -1.03 -14.35
N GLU A 60 -16.27 -1.73 -14.69
CA GLU A 60 -17.02 -1.49 -15.95
C GLU A 60 -17.72 -0.13 -15.98
N SER A 61 -18.13 0.39 -14.82
CA SER A 61 -18.86 1.66 -14.75
C SER A 61 -17.95 2.88 -14.79
N GLY A 62 -16.63 2.70 -14.64
CA GLY A 62 -15.66 3.78 -14.54
C GLY A 62 -15.98 4.77 -13.42
N VAL A 63 -16.60 4.31 -12.33
CA VAL A 63 -17.12 5.17 -11.27
C VAL A 63 -16.04 5.66 -10.31
N VAL A 64 -14.89 4.98 -10.26
CA VAL A 64 -13.80 5.25 -9.30
C VAL A 64 -12.60 5.92 -9.96
N ASP A 65 -12.07 6.94 -9.29
CA ASP A 65 -10.91 7.72 -9.74
C ASP A 65 -9.56 7.07 -9.35
N ALA A 66 -9.54 6.29 -8.26
CA ALA A 66 -8.38 5.52 -7.83
C ALA A 66 -8.77 4.26 -7.07
N ILE A 67 -7.81 3.35 -6.97
CA ILE A 67 -7.94 2.05 -6.31
C ILE A 67 -6.82 1.92 -5.30
N ALA A 68 -7.19 1.66 -4.05
CA ALA A 68 -6.26 1.37 -2.97
C ALA A 68 -6.46 -0.08 -2.51
N ILE A 69 -5.42 -0.90 -2.67
CA ILE A 69 -5.45 -2.32 -2.32
C ILE A 69 -4.63 -2.50 -1.04
N GLY A 70 -5.27 -2.95 0.03
CA GLY A 70 -4.60 -3.30 1.28
C GLY A 70 -4.23 -4.78 1.35
N LEU A 71 -4.14 -5.28 2.58
CA LEU A 71 -3.99 -6.71 2.86
C LEU A 71 -5.17 -7.49 2.30
N VAL A 72 -4.90 -8.49 1.46
CA VAL A 72 -5.85 -9.48 0.96
C VAL A 72 -5.16 -10.84 1.08
N ARG A 73 -5.75 -11.75 1.88
CA ARG A 73 -5.07 -12.99 2.29
C ARG A 73 -5.39 -14.19 1.42
N ASP A 74 -6.50 -14.17 0.70
CA ASP A 74 -6.92 -15.28 -0.16
C ASP A 74 -6.32 -15.12 -1.57
N PRO A 75 -5.62 -16.14 -2.10
CA PRO A 75 -5.04 -16.07 -3.44
C PRO A 75 -6.12 -15.97 -4.54
N GLU A 76 -7.31 -16.53 -4.34
CA GLU A 76 -8.41 -16.42 -5.31
C GLU A 76 -8.87 -14.96 -5.45
N ASP A 77 -8.92 -14.22 -4.33
CA ASP A 77 -9.30 -12.81 -4.34
C ASP A 77 -8.21 -11.94 -5.00
N ILE A 78 -6.92 -12.22 -4.75
CA ILE A 78 -5.83 -11.53 -5.49
C ILE A 78 -5.96 -11.79 -6.99
N SER A 79 -6.19 -13.04 -7.39
CA SER A 79 -6.32 -13.43 -8.79
C SER A 79 -7.51 -12.74 -9.47
N LEU A 80 -8.65 -12.68 -8.77
CA LEU A 80 -9.83 -11.94 -9.21
C LEU A 80 -9.53 -10.45 -9.39
N ILE A 81 -8.91 -9.81 -8.40
CA ILE A 81 -8.55 -8.38 -8.46
C ILE A 81 -7.62 -8.12 -9.66
N ALA A 82 -6.58 -8.93 -9.82
CA ALA A 82 -5.63 -8.82 -10.93
C ALA A 82 -6.30 -9.05 -12.30
N SER A 83 -7.20 -10.04 -12.39
CA SER A 83 -7.96 -10.33 -13.61
C SER A 83 -8.85 -9.17 -14.01
N VAL A 84 -9.57 -8.56 -13.05
CA VAL A 84 -10.44 -7.43 -13.36
C VAL A 84 -9.60 -6.20 -13.71
N LEU A 85 -8.54 -5.88 -12.97
CA LEU A 85 -7.65 -4.76 -13.29
C LEU A 85 -7.07 -4.83 -14.71
N SER A 86 -6.77 -6.04 -15.20
CA SER A 86 -6.18 -6.21 -16.54
C SER A 86 -7.13 -5.88 -17.69
N GLN A 87 -8.44 -5.77 -17.41
CA GLN A 87 -9.49 -5.56 -18.42
C GLN A 87 -9.87 -4.09 -18.60
N VAL A 88 -9.32 -3.19 -17.78
CA VAL A 88 -9.78 -1.80 -17.67
C VAL A 88 -8.60 -0.85 -17.47
N GLU A 89 -8.64 0.30 -18.13
CA GLU A 89 -7.64 1.33 -17.90
C GLU A 89 -7.94 2.10 -16.61
N HIS A 90 -6.98 2.10 -15.68
CA HIS A 90 -7.03 2.92 -14.46
C HIS A 90 -5.80 3.79 -14.34
N ASN A 91 -6.02 5.03 -13.90
CA ASN A 91 -4.96 6.01 -13.78
C ASN A 91 -4.15 5.87 -12.48
N ILE A 92 -4.77 5.32 -11.43
CA ILE A 92 -4.19 5.28 -10.08
C ILE A 92 -4.60 3.98 -9.38
N VAL A 93 -3.71 3.01 -9.39
CA VAL A 93 -3.79 1.78 -8.58
C VAL A 93 -2.61 1.78 -7.63
N ILE A 94 -2.90 1.76 -6.34
CA ILE A 94 -1.88 1.76 -5.29
C ILE A 94 -2.09 0.62 -4.31
N ALA A 95 -1.01 0.07 -3.76
CA ALA A 95 -1.11 -1.07 -2.85
C ALA A 95 -0.27 -0.94 -1.58
N GLU A 96 -0.76 -1.50 -0.48
CA GLU A 96 -0.02 -1.80 0.74
C GLU A 96 -0.25 -3.30 1.02
N PRO A 97 0.64 -4.17 0.53
CA PRO A 97 0.32 -5.59 0.44
C PRO A 97 0.22 -6.28 1.79
N GLY A 98 0.91 -5.77 2.82
CA GLY A 98 0.85 -6.30 4.17
C GLY A 98 1.32 -7.74 4.24
N LEU A 99 2.33 -8.14 3.45
CA LEU A 99 2.82 -9.52 3.36
C LEU A 99 3.40 -9.97 4.70
N ILE A 100 4.12 -9.07 5.35
CA ILE A 100 4.84 -9.28 6.60
C ILE A 100 4.65 -8.02 7.45
N ASP A 101 4.24 -8.18 8.72
CA ASP A 101 4.10 -7.04 9.62
C ASP A 101 5.46 -6.53 10.15
N ASP A 102 5.45 -5.37 10.81
CA ASP A 102 6.68 -4.76 11.36
C ASP A 102 7.30 -5.59 12.50
N SER A 103 6.62 -6.64 12.98
CA SER A 103 7.12 -7.60 13.98
C SER A 103 7.70 -8.87 13.34
N GLY A 104 7.68 -8.98 12.02
CA GLY A 104 8.17 -10.13 11.26
C GLY A 104 7.20 -11.30 11.23
N ASN A 105 5.92 -11.09 11.50
CA ASN A 105 4.90 -12.11 11.31
C ASN A 105 4.45 -12.13 9.85
N ILE A 106 4.44 -13.33 9.26
CA ILE A 106 3.92 -13.51 7.90
C ILE A 106 2.39 -13.50 7.95
N MET A 107 1.79 -12.64 7.14
CA MET A 107 0.36 -12.38 7.13
C MET A 107 -0.39 -13.16 6.05
N VAL A 108 0.31 -13.55 4.99
CA VAL A 108 -0.24 -14.21 3.79
C VAL A 108 0.39 -15.59 3.56
N SER A 109 -0.28 -16.48 2.83
CA SER A 109 0.32 -17.76 2.44
C SER A 109 1.33 -17.58 1.30
N ALA A 110 2.11 -18.62 1.01
CA ALA A 110 3.04 -18.62 -0.11
C ALA A 110 2.30 -18.46 -1.45
N GLU A 111 1.12 -19.07 -1.59
CA GLU A 111 0.26 -18.97 -2.77
C GLU A 111 -0.22 -17.53 -2.98
N THR A 112 -0.70 -16.88 -1.91
CA THR A 112 -1.13 -15.46 -1.97
C THR A 112 0.03 -14.53 -2.31
N TYR A 113 1.22 -14.79 -1.74
CA TYR A 113 2.42 -14.04 -2.07
C TYR A 113 2.78 -14.18 -3.56
N GLU A 114 2.80 -15.40 -4.10
CA GLU A 114 3.12 -15.62 -5.51
C GLU A 114 2.07 -14.98 -6.43
N GLU A 115 0.78 -15.11 -6.12
CA GLU A 115 -0.29 -14.48 -6.90
C GLU A 115 -0.16 -12.94 -6.87
N PHE A 116 0.11 -12.36 -5.70
CA PHE A 116 0.34 -10.93 -5.55
C PHE A 116 1.53 -10.48 -6.41
N ARG A 117 2.67 -11.17 -6.26
CA ARG A 117 3.93 -10.84 -6.91
C ARG A 117 3.87 -10.98 -8.43
N THR A 118 3.17 -11.99 -8.94
CA THR A 118 3.18 -12.34 -10.36
C THR A 118 2.04 -11.68 -11.15
N ASN A 119 0.85 -11.56 -10.55
CA ASN A 119 -0.34 -11.14 -11.28
C ASN A 119 -0.82 -9.74 -10.88
N LEU A 120 -0.76 -9.38 -9.59
CA LEU A 120 -1.28 -8.09 -9.12
C LEU A 120 -0.24 -6.96 -9.18
N LEU A 121 0.93 -7.16 -8.58
CA LEU A 121 1.96 -6.14 -8.44
C LEU A 121 2.39 -5.47 -9.77
N PRO A 122 2.52 -6.20 -10.91
CA PRO A 122 2.83 -5.57 -12.20
C PRO A 122 1.78 -4.55 -12.69
N GLN A 123 0.59 -4.53 -12.10
CA GLN A 123 -0.52 -3.63 -12.45
C GLN A 123 -0.64 -2.43 -11.51
N VAL A 124 0.18 -2.36 -10.46
CA VAL A 124 0.14 -1.32 -9.42
C VAL A 124 1.14 -0.21 -9.73
N GLN A 125 0.74 1.06 -9.63
CA GLN A 125 1.61 2.21 -9.91
C GLN A 125 2.40 2.68 -8.69
N PHE A 126 1.92 2.44 -7.47
CA PHE A 126 2.61 2.80 -6.24
C PHE A 126 2.40 1.75 -5.16
N ILE A 127 3.46 1.36 -4.46
CA ILE A 127 3.39 0.51 -3.29
C ILE A 127 3.94 1.19 -2.04
N SER A 128 3.30 0.93 -0.91
CA SER A 128 3.78 1.25 0.45
C SER A 128 4.16 -0.04 1.13
N ILE A 129 5.44 -0.22 1.45
CA ILE A 129 6.00 -1.45 2.03
C ILE A 129 6.86 -1.14 3.25
N ASN A 130 7.00 -2.09 4.16
CA ASN A 130 8.02 -2.03 5.21
C ASN A 130 9.34 -2.67 4.77
N LEU A 131 10.30 -2.67 5.69
CA LEU A 131 11.64 -3.21 5.45
C LEU A 131 11.62 -4.70 5.04
N LEU A 132 10.85 -5.52 5.75
CA LEU A 132 10.85 -6.97 5.53
C LEU A 132 10.18 -7.33 4.20
N GLU A 133 9.12 -6.61 3.85
CA GLU A 133 8.49 -6.70 2.54
C GLU A 133 9.46 -6.29 1.41
N ALA A 134 10.26 -5.24 1.61
CA ALA A 134 11.28 -4.85 0.65
C ALA A 134 12.34 -5.94 0.46
N GLU A 135 12.78 -6.59 1.55
CA GLU A 135 13.75 -7.69 1.46
C GLU A 135 13.20 -8.89 0.68
N VAL A 136 11.94 -9.26 0.93
CA VAL A 136 11.30 -10.40 0.25
C VAL A 136 11.02 -10.09 -1.23
N LEU A 137 10.50 -8.91 -1.55
CA LEU A 137 10.18 -8.52 -2.92
C LEU A 137 11.44 -8.29 -3.77
N SER A 138 12.51 -7.75 -3.19
CA SER A 138 13.77 -7.49 -3.91
C SER A 138 14.72 -8.70 -3.94
N GLY A 139 14.59 -9.62 -2.98
CA GLY A 139 15.58 -10.67 -2.72
C GLY A 139 16.89 -10.14 -2.09
N MET A 140 16.90 -8.91 -1.58
CA MET A 140 18.09 -8.23 -1.06
C MET A 140 17.93 -7.88 0.43
N GLU A 141 18.94 -8.16 1.26
CA GLU A 141 18.93 -7.71 2.65
C GLU A 141 19.16 -6.20 2.75
N CYS A 142 18.33 -5.50 3.51
CA CYS A 142 18.37 -4.06 3.69
C CYS A 142 19.03 -3.71 5.03
N LYS A 143 20.38 -3.69 5.07
CA LYS A 143 21.16 -3.45 6.30
C LYS A 143 21.69 -2.03 6.45
N SER A 144 21.68 -1.26 5.38
CA SER A 144 22.08 0.14 5.33
C SER A 144 21.12 0.94 4.45
N MET A 145 21.18 2.27 4.52
CA MET A 145 20.39 3.13 3.64
C MET A 145 20.66 2.84 2.16
N ASN A 146 21.92 2.55 1.81
CA ASN A 146 22.29 2.21 0.45
C ASN A 146 21.68 0.86 0.02
N ASP A 147 21.68 -0.14 0.90
CA ASP A 147 21.02 -1.42 0.61
C ASP A 147 19.52 -1.26 0.41
N CYS A 148 18.88 -0.44 1.26
CA CYS A 148 17.46 -0.10 1.11
C CYS A 148 17.18 0.56 -0.24
N LEU A 149 18.02 1.52 -0.65
CA LEU A 149 17.90 2.17 -1.95
C LEU A 149 18.04 1.19 -3.10
N MET A 150 19.01 0.27 -3.03
CA MET A 150 19.18 -0.78 -4.04
C MET A 150 17.98 -1.73 -4.08
N ALA A 151 17.42 -2.11 -2.93
CA ALA A 151 16.25 -2.98 -2.85
C ALA A 151 15.00 -2.34 -3.48
N VAL A 152 14.67 -1.08 -3.11
CA VAL A 152 13.51 -0.39 -3.70
C VAL A 152 13.71 -0.10 -5.19
N LYS A 153 14.95 0.16 -5.63
CA LYS A 153 15.28 0.29 -7.05
C LYS A 153 15.06 -1.04 -7.79
N SER A 154 15.48 -2.17 -7.21
CA SER A 154 15.25 -3.51 -7.80
C SER A 154 13.75 -3.77 -8.00
N ILE A 155 12.94 -3.45 -6.99
CA ILE A 155 11.48 -3.57 -7.07
C ILE A 155 10.90 -2.64 -8.16
N PHE A 156 11.33 -1.38 -8.19
CA PHE A 156 10.93 -0.43 -9.23
C PHE A 156 11.27 -0.94 -10.64
N ASP A 157 12.50 -1.41 -10.86
CA ASP A 157 12.95 -1.88 -12.17
C ASP A 157 12.18 -3.15 -12.61
N GLN A 158 11.84 -4.02 -11.66
CA GLN A 158 11.14 -5.28 -11.94
C GLN A 158 9.65 -5.09 -12.22
N TYR A 159 8.99 -4.22 -11.46
CA TYR A 159 7.52 -4.07 -11.48
C TYR A 159 7.04 -2.76 -12.08
N ASN A 160 7.94 -1.84 -12.39
CA ASN A 160 7.64 -0.49 -12.91
C ASN A 160 6.66 0.28 -12.00
N CYS A 161 6.80 0.13 -10.68
CA CYS A 161 5.95 0.76 -9.67
C CYS A 161 6.78 1.66 -8.74
N LEU A 162 6.21 2.81 -8.36
CA LEU A 162 6.82 3.71 -7.38
C LEU A 162 6.81 3.03 -6.00
N VAL A 163 7.88 3.19 -5.22
CA VAL A 163 8.03 2.46 -3.95
C VAL A 163 8.20 3.43 -2.80
N TYR A 164 7.32 3.35 -1.81
CA TYR A 164 7.47 3.98 -0.51
C TYR A 164 7.87 2.93 0.52
N LEU A 165 9.08 3.04 1.04
CA LEU A 165 9.63 2.18 2.09
C LEU A 165 9.51 2.88 3.45
N ARG A 166 8.81 2.23 4.38
CA ARG A 166 8.73 2.61 5.79
C ARG A 166 9.98 2.11 6.51
N GLY A 167 10.87 3.01 6.93
CA GLY A 167 12.26 2.67 7.27
C GLY A 167 12.60 2.65 8.77
N GLY A 168 11.64 2.31 9.64
CA GLY A 168 11.78 2.31 11.11
C GLY A 168 12.85 1.40 11.75
N HIS A 169 13.81 0.88 11.01
CA HIS A 169 14.66 -0.23 11.43
C HIS A 169 16.15 -0.12 11.03
N VAL A 170 16.52 0.64 9.99
CA VAL A 170 17.90 0.63 9.42
C VAL A 170 18.75 1.83 9.87
N THR A 171 18.15 3.00 9.98
CA THR A 171 18.71 4.22 10.55
C THR A 171 17.56 4.92 11.28
N GLU A 172 17.83 5.76 12.28
CA GLU A 172 16.81 6.37 13.15
C GLU A 172 15.62 6.96 12.35
N GLU A 173 14.54 6.18 12.20
CA GLU A 173 13.19 6.50 11.70
C GLU A 173 13.04 7.21 10.32
N GLU A 174 13.90 6.96 9.33
CA GLU A 174 13.76 7.57 8.00
C GLU A 174 12.88 6.73 7.06
N ASP A 175 11.93 7.36 6.34
CA ASP A 175 11.21 6.69 5.24
C ASP A 175 11.78 7.13 3.88
N LEU A 176 11.61 6.28 2.86
CA LEU A 176 12.16 6.47 1.53
C LEU A 176 11.07 6.39 0.47
N LEU A 177 10.97 7.39 -0.40
CA LEU A 177 10.21 7.30 -1.64
C LEU A 177 11.16 7.18 -2.83
N PHE A 178 11.01 6.13 -3.60
CA PHE A 178 11.66 5.91 -4.89
C PHE A 178 10.63 6.07 -6.01
N ALA A 179 10.80 7.11 -6.82
CA ALA A 179 9.89 7.47 -7.89
C ALA A 179 10.62 7.53 -9.25
N GLY A 180 11.25 6.40 -9.60
CA GLY A 180 12.05 6.24 -10.82
C GLY A 180 13.31 7.07 -10.77
N SER A 181 13.29 8.24 -11.39
CA SER A 181 14.44 9.12 -11.48
C SER A 181 14.60 10.05 -10.28
N MET A 182 13.63 10.05 -9.36
CA MET A 182 13.63 10.82 -8.12
C MET A 182 13.69 9.91 -6.90
N VAL A 183 14.49 10.33 -5.92
CA VAL A 183 14.62 9.67 -4.61
C VAL A 183 14.40 10.71 -3.54
N LYS A 184 13.47 10.47 -2.61
CA LYS A 184 13.19 11.37 -1.49
C LYS A 184 13.27 10.63 -0.16
N TRP A 185 14.19 11.07 0.69
CA TRP A 185 14.22 10.68 2.08
C TRP A 185 13.34 11.61 2.90
N PHE A 186 12.58 11.04 3.82
CA PHE A 186 11.74 11.77 4.75
C PHE A 186 12.24 11.57 6.16
N LYS A 187 12.46 12.69 6.85
CA LYS A 187 12.87 12.69 8.25
C LYS A 187 11.81 12.04 9.14
N PRO A 188 12.24 11.41 10.25
CA PRO A 188 11.35 10.95 11.30
C PRO A 188 10.32 12.00 11.68
N GLN A 189 9.06 11.62 11.70
CA GLN A 189 8.00 12.48 12.23
C GLN A 189 7.55 11.90 13.56
N LYS A 190 7.63 12.68 14.63
CA LYS A 190 7.14 12.28 15.95
C LYS A 190 5.62 12.17 15.89
N LEU A 191 5.13 10.96 15.67
CA LEU A 191 3.70 10.70 15.73
C LEU A 191 3.30 10.67 17.22
N PRO A 192 2.29 11.46 17.65
CA PRO A 192 1.93 11.55 19.06
C PRO A 192 1.55 10.17 19.63
N PHE A 193 2.03 9.88 20.84
CA PHE A 193 1.86 8.60 21.57
C PHE A 193 0.38 8.16 21.78
N SER A 194 -0.60 9.01 21.49
CA SER A 194 -2.03 8.75 21.60
C SER A 194 -2.72 8.39 20.28
N TYR A 195 -1.98 8.23 19.17
CA TYR A 195 -2.59 7.93 17.87
C TYR A 195 -2.83 6.42 17.71
N SER A 196 -4.08 6.05 17.93
CA SER A 196 -4.73 4.73 17.82
C SER A 196 -4.60 4.08 16.42
N PRO A 197 -5.06 2.81 16.23
CA PRO A 197 -4.95 1.96 15.04
C PRO A 197 -5.38 2.54 13.68
N ASP A 198 -5.87 3.78 13.59
CA ASP A 198 -6.56 4.35 12.43
C ASP A 198 -5.62 4.77 11.27
N ARG A 199 -4.50 4.07 11.07
CA ARG A 199 -3.49 4.40 10.05
C ARG A 199 -3.79 3.71 8.73
N SER A 200 -4.45 4.46 7.85
CA SER A 200 -4.54 4.10 6.43
C SER A 200 -3.66 5.04 5.60
N PHE A 201 -2.35 5.04 5.85
CA PHE A 201 -1.38 5.88 5.12
C PHE A 201 -1.61 5.84 3.60
N LEU A 202 -1.76 4.62 3.07
CA LEU A 202 -2.12 4.38 1.68
C LEU A 202 -3.41 5.11 1.26
N ALA A 203 -4.46 5.07 2.08
CA ALA A 203 -5.73 5.76 1.79
C ALA A 203 -5.56 7.27 1.69
N ALA A 204 -4.77 7.88 2.57
CA ALA A 204 -4.46 9.32 2.49
C ALA A 204 -3.65 9.64 1.24
N VAL A 205 -2.66 8.83 0.88
CA VAL A 205 -1.90 9.00 -0.36
C VAL A 205 -2.83 8.90 -1.58
N ALA A 206 -3.72 7.90 -1.63
CA ALA A 206 -4.69 7.78 -2.71
C ALA A 206 -5.62 8.99 -2.79
N CYS A 207 -6.12 9.50 -1.66
CA CYS A 207 -6.88 10.76 -1.61
C CYS A 207 -6.09 11.89 -2.26
N GLU A 208 -4.86 12.11 -1.82
CA GLU A 208 -4.01 13.20 -2.30
C GLU A 208 -3.71 13.11 -3.80
N LEU A 209 -3.60 11.90 -4.33
CA LEU A 209 -3.40 11.67 -5.75
C LEU A 209 -4.69 11.98 -6.54
N VAL A 210 -5.86 11.51 -6.08
CA VAL A 210 -7.14 11.82 -6.76
C VAL A 210 -7.58 13.28 -6.60
N THR A 211 -6.99 14.01 -5.65
CA THR A 211 -7.19 15.44 -5.46
C THR A 211 -6.21 16.31 -6.24
N GLY A 212 -5.21 15.67 -6.84
CA GLY A 212 -4.36 16.24 -7.86
C GLY A 212 -2.93 16.57 -7.47
N LYS A 213 -2.47 16.08 -6.33
CA LYS A 213 -1.07 16.24 -5.92
C LYS A 213 -0.15 15.30 -6.68
N ALA A 214 1.07 15.76 -6.95
CA ALA A 214 2.15 14.90 -7.39
C ALA A 214 2.56 13.92 -6.27
N ILE A 215 3.14 12.77 -6.61
CA ILE A 215 3.40 11.69 -5.63
C ILE A 215 4.23 12.11 -4.41
N ILE A 216 5.26 12.95 -4.60
CA ILE A 216 6.10 13.44 -3.50
C ILE A 216 5.29 14.31 -2.54
N GLU A 217 4.47 15.21 -3.10
CA GLU A 217 3.59 16.07 -2.33
C GLU A 217 2.48 15.25 -1.65
N ALA A 218 1.92 14.26 -2.34
CA ALA A 218 0.90 13.36 -1.81
C ALA A 218 1.42 12.59 -0.60
N VAL A 219 2.61 11.98 -0.70
CA VAL A 219 3.28 11.30 0.41
C VAL A 219 3.59 12.27 1.55
N ALA A 220 4.21 13.42 1.26
CA ALA A 220 4.53 14.43 2.26
C ALA A 220 3.28 14.97 2.98
N SER A 221 2.17 15.08 2.26
CA SER A 221 0.89 15.56 2.79
C SER A 221 0.21 14.50 3.64
N ALA A 222 0.16 13.25 3.18
CA ALA A 222 -0.34 12.12 3.95
C ALA A 222 0.42 11.95 5.28
N ARG A 223 1.75 12.12 5.27
CA ARG A 223 2.56 12.11 6.51
C ARG A 223 2.13 13.20 7.49
N ARG A 224 1.99 14.46 7.03
CA ARG A 224 1.54 15.59 7.85
C ARG A 224 0.13 15.39 8.40
N PHE A 225 -0.77 14.83 7.59
CA PHE A 225 -2.12 14.47 8.03
C PHE A 225 -2.09 13.51 9.22
N TYR A 226 -1.27 12.46 9.17
CA TYR A 226 -1.14 11.51 10.29
C TYR A 226 -0.34 12.04 11.48
N ALA A 227 0.51 13.03 11.29
CA ALA A 227 1.14 13.76 12.38
C ALA A 227 0.19 14.72 13.11
N GLY A 228 -1.05 14.87 12.64
CA GLY A 228 -2.02 15.84 13.18
C GLY A 228 -1.69 17.28 12.83
N GLU A 229 -0.89 17.49 11.77
CA GLU A 229 -0.46 18.81 11.31
C GLU A 229 -1.42 19.40 10.25
N MET A 230 -2.52 18.72 9.94
CA MET A 230 -3.56 19.18 9.00
C MET A 230 -4.93 19.27 9.67
N GLU A 231 -5.62 20.41 9.46
CA GLU A 231 -7.05 20.59 9.75
C GLU A 231 -7.89 20.14 8.54
N ASP A 232 -9.20 19.93 8.73
CA ASP A 232 -10.14 19.34 7.75
C ASP A 232 -9.96 19.89 6.32
N MET A 233 -9.74 18.98 5.36
CA MET A 233 -9.40 19.29 3.98
C MET A 233 -10.66 19.52 3.14
N ALA A 234 -10.96 20.77 2.78
CA ALA A 234 -12.10 21.11 1.94
C ALA A 234 -11.78 21.03 0.43
N ASN A 235 -12.45 20.08 -0.24
CA ASN A 235 -12.79 19.94 -1.66
C ASN A 235 -11.68 20.08 -2.73
N PRO A 236 -11.37 19.01 -3.49
CA PRO A 236 -10.23 19.03 -4.41
C PRO A 236 -10.54 19.35 -5.88
N ALA A 237 -9.52 19.89 -6.56
CA ALA A 237 -9.45 20.13 -7.99
C ALA A 237 -9.09 18.85 -8.79
N GLU A 238 -9.07 18.94 -10.12
CA GLU A 238 -8.85 17.80 -11.03
C GLU A 238 -7.47 17.14 -10.86
N ALA A 239 -7.46 15.80 -10.87
CA ALA A 239 -6.26 14.98 -10.71
C ALA A 239 -5.41 14.94 -11.99
N PRO A 240 -4.08 15.16 -11.93
CA PRO A 240 -3.20 14.83 -13.03
C PRO A 240 -2.99 13.31 -13.08
N ALA A 241 -2.77 12.78 -14.28
CA ALA A 241 -2.30 11.42 -14.44
C ALA A 241 -0.94 11.25 -13.75
N LEU A 242 -0.76 10.17 -12.97
CA LEU A 242 0.54 9.75 -12.44
C LEU A 242 1.45 9.42 -13.62
N LYS A 243 2.29 10.38 -14.02
CA LYS A 243 3.35 10.13 -14.99
C LYS A 243 4.59 9.68 -14.24
N VAL A 244 5.11 8.50 -14.58
CA VAL A 244 6.47 8.11 -14.20
C VAL A 244 7.41 9.19 -14.74
N ILE A 245 8.09 9.89 -13.83
CA ILE A 245 9.01 10.97 -14.20
C ILE A 245 10.27 10.30 -14.77
N THR A 246 10.36 10.25 -16.10
CA THR A 246 11.49 9.65 -16.83
C THR A 246 12.72 10.55 -16.89
N GLU A 247 12.63 11.80 -16.42
CA GLU A 247 13.73 12.77 -16.40
C GLU A 247 14.26 12.98 -14.98
N PRO A 248 15.57 12.78 -14.75
CA PRO A 248 16.15 12.83 -13.40
C PRO A 248 16.03 14.21 -12.76
N VAL A 249 15.31 14.26 -11.63
CA VAL A 249 15.41 15.35 -10.66
C VAL A 249 16.13 14.79 -9.44
N VAL A 250 17.45 14.94 -9.45
CA VAL A 250 18.31 14.55 -8.33
C VAL A 250 18.26 15.68 -7.30
N GLU A 251 17.62 15.46 -6.15
CA GLU A 251 17.93 16.23 -4.94
C GLU A 251 19.25 15.68 -4.38
N GLU A 252 20.22 16.56 -4.14
CA GLU A 252 21.61 16.21 -3.81
C GLU A 252 21.70 15.24 -2.62
N VAL A 253 22.21 14.04 -2.89
CA VAL A 253 22.72 13.09 -1.89
C VAL A 253 24.15 13.53 -1.53
N PRO A 254 24.56 13.55 -0.25
CA PRO A 254 25.94 13.90 0.11
C PRO A 254 26.93 12.89 -0.49
N GLU A 255 27.82 13.36 -1.35
CA GLU A 255 28.78 12.56 -2.14
C GLU A 255 29.90 11.93 -1.29
N ALA A 256 30.26 10.69 -1.66
CA ALA A 256 31.58 10.10 -1.46
C ALA A 256 32.18 9.76 -2.85
N PRO A 257 33.51 9.83 -3.04
CA PRO A 257 34.13 10.02 -4.36
C PRO A 257 34.09 8.77 -5.25
N ALA A 258 33.87 9.00 -6.56
CA ALA A 258 33.69 7.99 -7.60
C ALA A 258 34.97 7.68 -8.41
N GLU A 259 35.07 6.44 -8.91
CA GLU A 259 35.93 6.02 -10.04
C GLU A 259 35.03 5.70 -11.25
N GLU A 260 35.41 6.16 -12.45
CA GLU A 260 34.64 6.09 -13.70
C GLU A 260 34.89 4.81 -14.52
N VAL A 261 33.82 4.24 -15.11
CA VAL A 261 33.89 3.30 -16.25
C VAL A 261 32.74 3.58 -17.24
N PRO A 262 32.94 3.58 -18.58
CA PRO A 262 31.98 4.11 -19.55
C PRO A 262 30.96 3.09 -20.08
N ALA A 263 29.83 3.61 -20.56
CA ALA A 263 28.65 2.87 -21.08
C ALA A 263 28.70 2.56 -22.60
N PRO A 264 27.97 1.53 -23.08
CA PRO A 264 27.60 1.39 -24.49
C PRO A 264 26.10 1.60 -24.77
N ALA A 265 25.80 1.79 -26.06
CA ALA A 265 24.65 2.51 -26.61
C ALA A 265 23.35 1.70 -26.87
N ILE A 266 22.27 2.48 -27.05
CA ILE A 266 20.85 2.13 -27.23
C ILE A 266 20.54 1.67 -28.68
N GLY A 267 19.64 0.69 -28.82
CA GLY A 267 19.00 0.28 -30.08
C GLY A 267 17.47 0.16 -29.96
N SER A 268 16.74 0.56 -31.00
CA SER A 268 15.33 0.95 -31.05
C SER A 268 14.26 -0.17 -31.07
N MET A 269 13.05 0.17 -30.60
CA MET A 269 11.79 -0.60 -30.67
C MET A 269 11.05 -0.47 -32.02
N PRO A 270 10.10 -1.39 -32.31
CA PRO A 270 8.97 -1.12 -33.19
C PRO A 270 7.57 -1.24 -32.53
N ASP A 271 6.64 -0.57 -33.21
CA ASP A 271 5.26 -0.12 -32.92
C ASP A 271 4.18 -1.13 -33.33
N LEU A 272 2.96 -1.12 -32.73
CA LEU A 272 1.73 -1.74 -33.29
C LEU A 272 0.42 -1.27 -32.60
N LYS A 273 -0.57 -0.91 -33.44
CA LYS A 273 -1.91 -0.35 -33.14
C LYS A 273 -3.04 -1.40 -33.18
N LYS A 274 -4.13 -1.22 -32.40
CA LYS A 274 -5.55 -0.98 -32.83
C LYS A 274 -6.65 -1.36 -31.79
N GLU A 275 -7.65 -0.50 -31.68
CA GLU A 275 -9.01 -0.57 -31.05
C GLU A 275 -10.08 -1.33 -31.90
N PRO A 276 -11.44 -1.30 -31.66
CA PRO A 276 -12.32 -1.06 -30.47
C PRO A 276 -13.56 -2.03 -30.33
N THR A 277 -14.50 -1.74 -29.39
CA THR A 277 -16.01 -1.90 -29.37
C THR A 277 -16.61 -3.00 -28.46
N LEU A 278 -17.81 -2.95 -27.79
CA LEU A 278 -18.97 -2.02 -27.63
C LEU A 278 -19.99 -2.55 -26.54
N ILE A 279 -20.67 -1.64 -25.82
CA ILE A 279 -22.07 -1.66 -25.21
C ILE A 279 -22.31 -2.09 -23.73
N SER A 280 -23.13 -1.25 -23.04
CA SER A 280 -23.44 -1.08 -21.60
C SER A 280 -24.68 -1.81 -21.01
N PRO A 281 -24.80 -1.87 -19.66
CA PRO A 281 -26.09 -1.80 -18.94
C PRO A 281 -26.08 -0.98 -17.62
N ALA A 282 -25.58 0.27 -17.63
CA ALA A 282 -25.34 1.13 -16.45
C ALA A 282 -26.54 1.55 -15.54
N LYS A 283 -27.70 0.89 -15.59
CA LYS A 283 -28.92 1.40 -14.93
C LYS A 283 -29.45 0.60 -13.73
N SER A 284 -28.93 -0.59 -13.41
CA SER A 284 -29.47 -1.40 -12.30
C SER A 284 -28.57 -1.54 -11.06
N LEU A 285 -27.33 -1.04 -11.07
CA LEU A 285 -26.34 -1.32 -10.02
C LEU A 285 -26.18 -0.19 -8.98
N ARG A 286 -26.70 1.02 -9.27
CA ARG A 286 -26.68 2.15 -8.31
C ARG A 286 -27.49 1.89 -7.04
N ASP A 287 -28.48 1.00 -7.09
CA ASP A 287 -29.38 0.77 -5.96
C ASP A 287 -28.79 -0.18 -4.91
N ILE A 288 -27.74 -0.94 -5.22
CA ILE A 288 -27.11 -1.91 -4.31
C ILE A 288 -26.08 -1.22 -3.39
N ALA A 289 -25.37 -0.19 -3.88
CA ALA A 289 -24.31 0.50 -3.13
C ALA A 289 -24.81 1.31 -1.92
N HIS A 290 -26.11 1.58 -1.80
CA HIS A 290 -26.68 2.44 -0.76
C HIS A 290 -27.33 1.67 0.42
N SER A 291 -27.30 0.34 0.45
CA SER A 291 -28.06 -0.44 1.44
C SER A 291 -27.36 -0.70 2.79
N ILE A 292 -26.15 -0.19 3.03
CA ILE A 292 -25.43 -0.42 4.29
C ILE A 292 -25.23 0.91 5.04
N SER A 293 -25.96 1.06 6.16
CA SER A 293 -25.87 2.21 7.07
C SER A 293 -24.81 1.96 8.14
N TYR A 294 -23.84 2.87 8.29
CA TYR A 294 -22.75 2.79 9.28
C TYR A 294 -22.87 3.93 10.30
N ASP A 295 -23.40 3.64 11.49
CA ASP A 295 -23.56 4.61 12.58
C ASP A 295 -22.26 4.81 13.38
N ASP A 296 -21.89 6.07 13.62
CA ASP A 296 -20.68 6.55 14.32
C ASP A 296 -20.61 6.23 15.83
N LYS A 297 -21.52 5.41 16.36
CA LYS A 297 -21.65 5.19 17.81
C LYS A 297 -21.19 3.80 18.22
N GLY A 298 -19.88 3.64 18.39
CA GLY A 298 -19.36 2.59 19.26
C GLY A 298 -18.01 2.03 18.87
N VAL A 299 -16.93 2.68 19.33
CA VAL A 299 -15.72 1.95 19.77
C VAL A 299 -15.14 2.75 20.94
N ALA A 300 -15.38 2.25 22.16
CA ALA A 300 -14.66 2.69 23.35
C ALA A 300 -13.22 2.19 23.25
N ALA A 301 -12.28 3.02 23.74
CA ALA A 301 -10.84 2.74 23.72
C ALA A 301 -10.50 1.34 24.27
N SER A 302 -10.14 0.41 23.37
CA SER A 302 -9.55 -0.87 23.70
C SER A 302 -8.07 -0.83 23.32
N LYS A 303 -7.19 -1.01 24.31
CA LYS A 303 -5.76 -1.26 24.11
C LYS A 303 -5.57 -2.73 23.76
N SER A 304 -5.61 -3.09 22.49
CA SER A 304 -5.19 -4.41 22.04
C SER A 304 -4.32 -4.26 20.80
N THR A 305 -3.01 -4.45 20.98
CA THR A 305 -2.04 -4.67 19.90
C THR A 305 -2.31 -5.99 19.20
N VAL A 306 -1.95 -6.09 17.92
CA VAL A 306 -2.12 -7.25 17.01
C VAL A 306 -1.35 -8.51 17.46
N SER A 307 -0.78 -8.51 18.67
CA SER A 307 -0.02 -9.61 19.27
C SER A 307 -0.82 -10.87 19.63
N ASP A 308 -2.16 -10.85 19.53
CA ASP A 308 -3.01 -11.92 20.08
C ASP A 308 -3.44 -12.99 19.06
N LEU A 309 -2.91 -12.98 17.83
CA LEU A 309 -3.15 -14.07 16.86
C LEU A 309 -2.29 -15.33 17.11
N SER A 310 -1.46 -15.36 18.16
CA SER A 310 -0.77 -16.58 18.59
C SER A 310 -0.74 -16.71 20.12
N ALA A 311 -1.69 -17.42 20.70
CA ALA A 311 -1.70 -17.71 22.13
C ALA A 311 -0.63 -18.75 22.52
N ASN A 312 0.48 -18.26 23.12
CA ASN A 312 1.18 -18.75 24.32
C ASN A 312 2.69 -18.45 24.25
N LYS A 313 3.21 -17.56 25.12
CA LYS A 313 4.52 -17.74 25.81
C LYS A 313 4.79 -16.68 26.91
N PRO A 314 5.66 -17.00 27.89
CA PRO A 314 5.78 -16.29 29.16
C PRO A 314 6.85 -15.19 29.19
N ALA A 315 6.67 -14.29 30.17
CA ALA A 315 7.58 -13.36 30.86
C ALA A 315 8.75 -12.69 30.10
N GLU A 316 8.73 -11.35 30.17
CA GLU A 316 9.61 -10.33 29.59
C GLU A 316 11.13 -10.59 29.74
N GLU A 317 11.86 -10.49 28.62
CA GLU A 317 13.31 -10.27 28.56
C GLU A 317 13.62 -8.79 28.27
N LYS A 318 14.74 -8.30 28.81
CA LYS A 318 15.27 -6.92 28.67
C LYS A 318 15.35 -6.44 27.20
N PRO A 319 15.27 -5.11 26.96
CA PRO A 319 15.26 -4.54 25.60
C PRO A 319 16.52 -4.95 24.83
N LYS A 320 16.31 -5.62 23.70
CA LYS A 320 17.33 -5.99 22.74
C LYS A 320 17.62 -4.78 21.84
N SER A 321 18.83 -4.65 21.32
CA SER A 321 19.15 -3.58 20.36
C SER A 321 18.30 -3.75 19.09
N ALA A 322 17.90 -2.66 18.41
CA ALA A 322 17.10 -2.72 17.18
C ALA A 322 17.71 -3.66 16.11
N SER A 323 19.04 -3.69 16.00
CA SER A 323 19.78 -4.63 15.14
C SER A 323 19.53 -6.10 15.50
N SER A 324 19.53 -6.45 16.78
CA SER A 324 19.32 -7.84 17.23
C SER A 324 17.87 -8.32 17.10
N GLU A 325 16.90 -7.42 17.10
CA GLU A 325 15.48 -7.76 16.86
C GLU A 325 15.23 -8.02 15.38
N LEU A 326 15.77 -7.17 14.49
CA LEU A 326 15.73 -7.39 13.04
C LEU A 326 16.40 -8.68 12.60
N ASP A 327 17.56 -9.00 13.16
CA ASP A 327 18.25 -10.25 12.83
C ASP A 327 17.42 -11.48 13.27
N ALA A 328 16.67 -11.37 14.37
CA ALA A 328 15.73 -12.40 14.79
C ALA A 328 14.52 -12.52 13.84
N MET A 329 14.00 -11.40 13.32
CA MET A 329 12.93 -11.41 12.31
C MET A 329 13.41 -12.02 10.99
N ARG A 330 14.59 -11.63 10.48
CA ARG A 330 15.21 -12.21 9.29
C ARG A 330 15.44 -13.72 9.41
N ALA A 331 15.84 -14.19 10.59
CA ALA A 331 15.99 -15.62 10.86
C ALA A 331 14.65 -16.39 10.78
N LYS A 332 13.51 -15.75 11.11
CA LYS A 332 12.18 -16.35 10.90
C LYS A 332 11.82 -16.39 9.41
N LEU A 333 12.11 -15.32 8.66
CA LEU A 333 11.83 -15.26 7.22
C LEU A 333 12.61 -16.31 6.42
N LYS A 334 13.92 -16.46 6.68
CA LYS A 334 14.74 -17.48 6.00
C LYS A 334 14.21 -18.89 6.21
N LYS A 335 13.74 -19.20 7.42
CA LYS A 335 13.12 -20.50 7.70
C LYS A 335 11.84 -20.75 6.90
N ILE A 336 11.09 -19.71 6.56
CA ILE A 336 9.85 -19.85 5.80
C ILE A 336 10.14 -19.93 4.29
N ALA A 337 11.19 -19.25 3.81
CA ALA A 337 11.66 -19.38 2.43
C ALA A 337 12.32 -20.74 2.12
N GLU A 338 12.71 -21.50 3.15
CA GLU A 338 13.33 -22.83 3.06
C GLU A 338 12.34 -24.00 3.25
N MET A 339 11.06 -23.74 3.56
CA MET A 339 10.00 -24.74 3.78
C MET A 339 9.28 -25.12 2.48
#